data_AF-A0A6B2CQ98-F1
#
_entry.id   AF-A0A6B2CQ98-F1
#
_cell.length_a   1.000
_cell.length_b   1.000
_cell.length_c   1.000
_cell.angle_alpha   90.00
_cell.angle_beta   90.00
_cell.angle_gamma   90.00
#
_symmetry.space_group_name_H-M   'P 1'
#
loop_
_entity.id
_entity.type
_entity.pdbx_description
1 polymer ?
#
loop_
_entity_poly.entity_id
_entity_poly.type
_entity_poly.pdbx_seq_one_letter_code
_entity_poly.pdbx_strand_id
1 'polypeptide(L)'
;IERRRIGGHVYVYAVHYYGYERGPDGKVRRKIRRCYLGPEAYTYVSRTLGVPFRGLAAGEAGALVEYVEAVARSLEERARRGQLGPEEIGQLEQAARRLEDLARRLREYASSGAPSPGAAPNETVAKAQPVEAPPVTAAQTTEARPAEGEAYRVVSMLVGLTPEEVERQVRELLEAARELRRAQGAR
;
A
#
# COMPACT_ATOMS: atom_id res chain seq x y z
N ILE A 1 -7.65 15.19 5.66
CA ILE A 1 -6.41 14.77 6.37
C ILE A 1 -6.49 15.28 7.80
N GLU A 2 -6.04 14.50 8.78
CA GLU A 2 -5.93 14.86 10.20
C GLU A 2 -4.45 14.86 10.60
N ARG A 3 -4.05 15.84 11.42
CA ARG A 3 -2.70 15.94 11.98
C ARG A 3 -2.77 15.82 13.50
N ARG A 4 -1.93 14.96 14.08
CA ARG A 4 -1.80 14.79 15.53
C ARG A 4 -0.41 15.17 15.98
N ARG A 5 -0.30 16.01 16.99
CA ARG A 5 0.99 16.37 17.58
C ARG A 5 1.20 15.59 18.87
N ILE A 6 2.25 14.77 18.91
CA ILE A 6 2.60 13.93 20.08
C ILE A 6 4.11 14.04 20.27
N GLY A 7 4.56 14.46 21.45
CA GLY A 7 5.99 14.57 21.77
C GLY A 7 6.79 15.46 20.80
N GLY A 8 6.20 16.54 20.28
CA GLY A 8 6.84 17.43 19.29
C GLY A 8 6.81 16.93 17.85
N HIS A 9 6.39 15.68 17.60
CA HIS A 9 6.24 15.11 16.26
C HIS A 9 4.82 15.29 15.73
N VAL A 10 4.69 15.46 14.42
CA VAL A 10 3.40 15.56 13.73
C VAL A 10 3.15 14.26 12.97
N TYR A 11 2.04 13.61 13.28
CA TYR A 11 1.58 12.35 12.67
C TYR A 11 0.39 12.64 11.77
N VAL A 12 0.46 12.19 10.53
CA VAL A 12 -0.55 12.51 9.52
C VAL A 12 -1.43 11.30 9.23
N TYR A 13 -2.73 11.53 9.13
CA TYR A 13 -3.73 10.51 8.83
C TYR A 13 -4.62 10.94 7.66
N ALA A 14 -4.81 10.06 6.69
CA ALA A 14 -5.93 10.16 5.76
C ALA A 14 -7.22 9.84 6.53
N VAL A 15 -8.22 10.69 6.38
CA VAL A 15 -9.52 10.53 7.04
C VAL A 15 -10.52 10.16 5.97
N HIS A 16 -10.97 8.92 5.99
CA HIS A 16 -11.98 8.39 5.09
C HIS A 16 -13.34 8.49 5.77
N TYR A 17 -14.28 9.14 5.11
CA TYR A 17 -15.65 9.29 5.60
C TYR A 17 -16.56 8.28 4.90
N TYR A 18 -17.29 7.48 5.68
CA TYR A 18 -18.17 6.41 5.18
C TYR A 18 -19.64 6.68 5.49
N GLY A 19 -20.03 7.94 5.65
CA GLY A 19 -21.39 8.31 6.03
C GLY A 19 -21.59 8.42 7.54
N TYR A 20 -22.82 8.19 7.98
CA TYR A 20 -23.24 8.33 9.37
C TYR A 20 -23.70 6.99 9.93
N GLU A 21 -23.49 6.78 11.22
CA GLU A 21 -24.00 5.64 11.98
C GLU A 21 -24.81 6.13 13.18
N ARG A 22 -25.89 5.42 13.50
CA ARG A 22 -26.74 5.72 14.65
C ARG A 22 -26.25 4.88 15.82
N GLY A 23 -25.82 5.54 16.88
CA GLY A 23 -25.37 4.87 18.09
C GLY A 23 -26.54 4.24 18.85
N PRO A 24 -26.28 3.35 19.82
CA PRO A 24 -27.29 2.77 20.71
C PRO A 24 -28.06 3.84 21.51
N ASP A 25 -27.46 5.02 21.69
CA ASP A 25 -28.01 6.22 22.31
C ASP A 25 -28.90 7.06 21.38
N GLY A 26 -29.19 6.58 20.16
CA GLY A 26 -29.97 7.29 19.14
C GLY A 26 -29.24 8.44 18.47
N LYS A 27 -28.03 8.78 18.92
CA LYS A 27 -27.22 9.88 18.40
C LYS A 27 -26.56 9.51 17.08
N VAL A 28 -26.62 10.41 16.12
CA VAL A 28 -25.97 10.25 14.82
C VAL A 28 -24.49 10.64 14.95
N ARG A 29 -23.59 9.74 14.58
CA ARG A 29 -22.13 9.96 14.59
C ARG A 29 -21.57 9.73 13.19
N ARG A 30 -20.48 10.42 12.86
CA ARG A 30 -19.78 10.22 11.58
C ARG A 30 -19.00 8.91 11.63
N LYS A 31 -19.22 8.03 10.66
CA LYS A 31 -18.43 6.81 10.48
C LYS A 31 -17.13 7.16 9.76
N ILE A 32 -16.03 7.14 10.49
CA ILE A 32 -14.72 7.60 9.99
C ILE A 32 -13.67 6.50 10.19
N ARG A 33 -12.90 6.20 9.14
CA ARG A 33 -11.65 5.44 9.25
C ARG A 33 -10.47 6.38 9.10
N ARG A 34 -9.43 6.17 9.90
CA ARG A 34 -8.16 6.88 9.79
C ARG A 34 -7.11 5.90 9.25
N CYS A 35 -6.46 6.28 8.16
CA CYS A 35 -5.31 5.55 7.62
C CYS A 35 -4.06 6.38 7.91
N TYR A 36 -3.10 5.80 8.62
CA TYR A 36 -1.86 6.49 8.97
C TYR A 36 -1.00 6.68 7.72
N LEU A 37 -0.57 7.91 7.45
CA LEU A 37 0.26 8.28 6.31
C LEU A 37 1.73 8.45 6.68
N GLY A 38 2.11 8.21 7.92
CA GLY A 38 3.45 8.51 8.41
C GLY A 38 3.55 9.85 9.13
N PRO A 39 4.72 10.15 9.71
CA PRO A 39 5.00 11.43 10.32
C PRO A 39 5.26 12.49 9.24
N GLU A 40 5.18 13.76 9.62
CA GLU A 40 5.60 14.87 8.76
C GLU A 40 7.09 14.80 8.43
N ALA A 41 7.92 14.32 9.37
CA ALA A 41 9.34 14.07 9.16
C ALA A 41 9.82 12.87 10.00
N TYR A 42 10.63 12.00 9.39
CA TYR A 42 11.33 10.92 10.10
C TYR A 42 12.68 11.43 10.62
N THR A 43 12.68 12.01 11.82
CA THR A 43 13.83 12.76 12.37
C THR A 43 15.10 11.94 12.53
N TYR A 44 15.01 10.72 13.04
CA TYR A 44 16.19 9.91 13.38
C TYR A 44 16.94 9.43 12.14
N VAL A 45 16.26 8.69 11.25
CA VAL A 45 16.85 8.18 10.01
C VAL A 45 17.33 9.31 9.10
N SER A 46 16.59 10.43 9.06
CA SER A 46 17.00 11.56 8.23
C SER A 46 18.32 12.17 8.69
N ARG A 47 18.53 12.26 10.01
CA ARG A 47 19.79 12.73 10.58
C ARG A 47 20.93 11.75 10.30
N THR A 48 20.68 10.45 10.45
CA THR A 48 21.70 9.41 10.27
C THR A 48 22.16 9.30 8.82
N LEU A 49 21.23 9.37 7.86
CA LEU A 49 21.54 9.20 6.44
C LEU A 49 21.80 10.53 5.71
N GLY A 50 21.58 11.68 6.36
CA GLY A 50 21.69 12.99 5.72
C GLY A 50 20.63 13.24 4.64
N VAL A 51 19.51 12.52 4.69
CA VAL A 51 18.44 12.56 3.68
C VAL A 51 17.11 12.86 4.36
N PRO A 52 16.39 13.94 4.01
CA PRO A 52 15.11 14.26 4.63
C PRO A 52 14.00 13.30 4.18
N PHE A 53 13.62 12.36 5.05
CA PHE A 53 12.50 11.45 4.85
C PHE A 53 11.22 12.00 5.48
N ARG A 54 10.09 11.85 4.78
CA ARG A 54 8.75 12.30 5.18
C ARG A 54 7.70 11.20 4.99
N GLY A 55 6.54 11.34 5.62
CA GLY A 55 5.38 10.50 5.36
C GLY A 55 4.73 10.79 4.00
N LEU A 56 3.76 9.98 3.62
CA LEU A 56 3.02 10.04 2.34
C LEU A 56 2.05 11.22 2.23
N ALA A 57 2.02 12.10 3.22
CA ALA A 57 1.14 13.26 3.24
C ALA A 57 1.41 14.26 2.09
N ALA A 58 2.61 14.24 1.50
CA ALA A 58 3.01 15.08 0.38
C ALA A 58 2.66 14.50 -1.01
N GLY A 59 2.07 13.30 -1.07
CA GLY A 59 1.79 12.58 -2.32
C GLY A 59 2.95 11.67 -2.77
N GLU A 60 2.63 10.56 -3.44
CA GLU A 60 3.58 9.48 -3.74
C GLU A 60 4.62 9.86 -4.79
N ALA A 61 4.20 10.43 -5.92
CA ALA A 61 5.09 10.69 -7.06
C ALA A 61 6.12 11.80 -6.76
N GLY A 62 5.70 12.91 -6.12
CA GLY A 62 6.60 14.01 -5.77
C GLY A 62 7.62 13.61 -4.69
N ALA A 63 7.18 12.85 -3.68
CA ALA A 63 8.06 12.41 -2.60
C ALA A 63 9.16 11.46 -3.10
N LEU A 64 8.86 10.56 -4.03
CA LEU A 64 9.85 9.63 -4.58
C LEU A 64 10.95 10.37 -5.35
N VAL A 65 10.60 11.36 -6.17
CA VAL A 65 11.59 12.18 -6.89
C VAL A 65 12.48 12.93 -5.91
N GLU A 66 11.89 13.59 -4.89
CA GLU A 66 12.64 14.29 -3.85
C GLU A 66 13.62 13.36 -3.11
N TYR A 67 13.22 12.11 -2.84
CA TYR A 67 14.09 11.13 -2.19
C TYR A 67 15.25 10.69 -3.07
N VAL A 68 15.01 10.42 -4.36
CA VAL A 68 16.08 10.05 -5.29
C VAL A 68 17.13 11.17 -5.35
N GLU A 69 16.70 12.42 -5.51
CA GLU A 69 17.62 13.57 -5.54
C GLU A 69 18.36 13.78 -4.21
N ALA A 70 17.67 13.62 -3.09
CA ALA A 70 18.28 13.79 -1.78
C ALA A 70 19.30 12.68 -1.46
N VAL A 71 19.00 11.43 -1.82
CA VAL A 71 19.93 10.31 -1.69
C VAL A 71 21.15 10.53 -2.58
N ALA A 72 20.97 10.91 -3.85
CA ALA A 72 22.08 11.19 -4.76
C ALA A 72 23.03 12.26 -4.19
N ARG A 73 22.48 13.38 -3.70
CA ARG A 73 23.28 14.44 -3.05
C ARG A 73 24.04 13.95 -1.81
N SER A 74 23.38 13.20 -0.92
CA SER A 74 24.03 12.65 0.28
C SER A 74 25.19 11.70 -0.09
N LEU A 75 25.00 10.87 -1.12
CA LEU A 75 26.04 9.97 -1.61
C LEU A 75 27.21 10.72 -2.25
N GLU A 76 26.95 11.76 -3.04
CA GLU A 76 28.00 12.63 -3.59
C GLU A 76 28.83 13.29 -2.49
N GLU A 77 28.19 13.79 -1.43
CA GLU A 77 28.89 14.38 -0.28
C GLU A 77 29.76 13.35 0.45
N ARG A 78 29.24 12.14 0.67
CA ARG A 78 30.02 11.03 1.27
C ARG A 78 31.21 10.66 0.39
N ALA A 79 31.02 10.57 -0.92
CA ALA A 79 32.09 10.30 -1.88
C ALA A 79 33.19 11.37 -1.80
N ARG A 80 32.82 12.66 -1.83
CA ARG A 80 33.76 13.79 -1.72
C ARG A 80 34.55 13.77 -0.41
N ARG A 81 33.96 13.28 0.67
CA ARG A 81 34.62 13.15 1.98
C ARG A 81 35.43 11.86 2.14
N GLY A 82 35.48 10.99 1.13
CA GLY A 82 36.15 9.68 1.22
C GLY A 82 35.49 8.71 2.21
N GLN A 83 34.16 8.83 2.40
CA GLN A 83 33.38 8.05 3.36
C GLN A 83 32.64 6.87 2.70
N LEU A 84 33.13 6.41 1.54
CA LEU A 84 32.60 5.25 0.82
C LEU A 84 33.66 4.16 0.74
N GLY A 85 33.31 2.96 1.21
CA GLY A 85 34.16 1.78 1.08
C GLY A 85 34.13 1.20 -0.35
N PRO A 86 35.12 0.38 -0.75
CA PRO A 86 35.18 -0.20 -2.10
C PRO A 86 33.97 -1.09 -2.43
N GLU A 87 33.45 -1.82 -1.45
CA GLU A 87 32.22 -2.61 -1.62
C GLU A 87 30.99 -1.72 -1.82
N GLU A 88 30.84 -0.67 -1.01
CA GLU A 88 29.75 0.30 -1.14
C GLU A 88 29.81 0.98 -2.52
N ILE A 89 30.99 1.33 -3.01
CA ILE A 89 31.18 1.92 -4.34
C ILE A 89 30.66 0.98 -5.43
N GLY A 90 31.04 -0.31 -5.40
CA GLY A 90 30.55 -1.29 -6.37
C GLY A 90 29.03 -1.47 -6.36
N GLN A 91 28.42 -1.48 -5.17
CA GLN A 91 26.96 -1.53 -5.03
C GLN A 91 26.27 -0.27 -5.59
N LEU A 92 26.85 0.91 -5.31
CA LEU A 92 26.34 2.19 -5.79
C LEU A 92 26.46 2.32 -7.32
N GLU A 93 27.55 1.83 -7.92
CA GLU A 93 27.69 1.77 -9.38
C GLU A 93 26.62 0.88 -10.02
N GLN A 94 26.35 -0.29 -9.43
CA GLN A 94 25.30 -1.18 -9.92
C GLN A 94 23.91 -0.53 -9.81
N ALA A 95 23.64 0.18 -8.70
CA ALA A 95 22.41 0.93 -8.52
C ALA A 95 22.28 2.08 -9.54
N ALA A 96 23.36 2.83 -9.79
CA ALA A 96 23.40 3.91 -10.76
C ALA A 96 23.08 3.41 -12.18
N ARG A 97 23.67 2.29 -12.61
CA ARG A 97 23.37 1.67 -13.91
C ARG A 97 21.88 1.31 -14.05
N ARG A 98 21.26 0.80 -12.99
CA ARG A 98 19.80 0.51 -12.99
C ARG A 98 18.97 1.79 -13.15
N LEU A 99 19.40 2.89 -12.53
CA LEU A 99 18.74 4.19 -12.68
C LEU A 99 18.93 4.78 -14.09
N GLU A 100 20.09 4.61 -14.70
CA GLU A 100 20.34 5.00 -16.10
C GLU A 100 19.43 4.24 -17.07
N ASP A 101 19.28 2.94 -16.88
CA ASP A 101 18.35 2.11 -17.64
C ASP A 101 16.90 2.54 -17.47
N LEU A 102 16.49 2.85 -16.23
CA LEU A 102 15.17 3.39 -15.95
C LEU A 102 14.98 4.75 -16.66
N ALA A 103 15.96 5.64 -16.58
CA ALA A 103 15.91 6.94 -17.24
C ALA A 103 15.77 6.80 -18.76
N ARG A 104 16.44 5.81 -19.37
CA ARG A 104 16.26 5.49 -20.80
C ARG A 104 14.82 5.08 -21.12
N ARG A 105 14.23 4.15 -20.36
CA ARG A 105 12.83 3.73 -20.56
C ARG A 105 11.85 4.88 -20.36
N LEU A 106 12.07 5.73 -19.36
CA LEU A 106 11.23 6.91 -19.12
C LEU A 106 11.27 7.91 -20.29
N ARG A 107 12.43 8.08 -20.93
CA ARG A 107 12.55 8.88 -22.16
C ARG A 107 11.77 8.24 -23.31
N GLU A 108 11.91 6.94 -23.50
CA GLU A 108 11.15 6.19 -24.52
C GLU A 108 9.64 6.37 -24.31
N TYR A 109 9.14 6.24 -23.08
CA TYR A 109 7.72 6.46 -22.74
C TYR A 109 7.26 7.90 -23.00
N ALA A 110 8.09 8.89 -22.68
CA ALA A 110 7.77 10.29 -22.95
C ALA A 110 7.70 10.56 -24.46
N SER A 111 8.59 9.94 -25.25
CA SER A 111 8.63 10.07 -26.71
C SER A 111 7.53 9.27 -27.42
N SER A 112 7.09 8.13 -26.87
CA SER A 112 6.01 7.29 -27.44
C SER A 112 4.60 7.81 -27.16
N GLY A 113 4.48 8.92 -26.43
CA GLY A 113 3.22 9.38 -25.84
C GLY A 113 2.86 8.55 -24.61
N ALA A 114 2.83 9.18 -23.45
CA ALA A 114 2.43 8.50 -22.22
C ALA A 114 0.96 8.04 -22.36
N PRO A 115 0.61 6.79 -22.03
CA PRO A 115 -0.80 6.45 -21.83
C PRO A 115 -1.34 7.32 -20.69
N SER A 116 -2.39 8.07 -20.98
CA SER A 116 -3.09 8.89 -19.98
C SER A 116 -3.48 8.02 -18.78
N PRO A 117 -3.22 8.46 -17.54
CA PRO A 117 -3.73 7.77 -16.36
C PRO A 117 -5.25 7.94 -16.35
N GLY A 118 -5.97 6.93 -16.84
CA GLY A 118 -7.43 6.96 -16.99
C GLY A 118 -7.99 6.17 -18.17
N ALA A 119 -7.17 5.58 -19.05
CA ALA A 119 -7.67 4.65 -20.06
C ALA A 119 -8.13 3.35 -19.39
N ALA A 120 -9.42 3.30 -19.03
CA ALA A 120 -10.11 2.06 -18.72
C ALA A 120 -9.83 1.04 -19.84
N PRO A 121 -9.57 -0.24 -19.53
CA PRO A 121 -9.44 -1.24 -20.56
C PRO A 121 -10.78 -1.32 -21.31
N ASN A 122 -10.70 -1.05 -22.61
CA ASN A 122 -11.83 -1.02 -23.53
C ASN A 122 -12.74 -2.25 -23.33
N GLU A 123 -14.05 -1.97 -23.19
CA GLU A 123 -15.12 -2.91 -23.46
C GLU A 123 -14.97 -3.43 -24.90
N THR A 124 -14.38 -4.60 -25.05
CA THR A 124 -14.56 -5.39 -26.27
C THR A 124 -15.96 -5.99 -26.20
N VAL A 125 -16.92 -5.30 -26.81
CA VAL A 125 -18.26 -5.79 -27.11
C VAL A 125 -18.13 -7.05 -27.99
N ALA A 126 -18.13 -8.22 -27.35
CA ALA A 126 -18.32 -9.49 -28.02
C ALA A 126 -19.83 -9.71 -28.21
N LYS A 127 -20.24 -9.50 -29.46
CA LYS A 127 -21.57 -9.74 -30.04
C LYS A 127 -22.16 -11.08 -29.58
N ALA A 128 -23.33 -11.05 -28.95
CA ALA A 128 -24.09 -12.23 -28.54
C ALA A 128 -24.51 -13.06 -29.76
N GLN A 129 -24.31 -14.38 -29.70
CA GLN A 129 -25.03 -15.36 -30.54
C GLN A 129 -26.01 -16.14 -29.65
N PRO A 130 -27.24 -16.41 -30.12
CA PRO A 130 -28.27 -17.07 -29.33
C PRO A 130 -28.15 -18.59 -29.47
N VAL A 131 -28.05 -19.30 -28.35
CA VAL A 131 -28.22 -20.76 -28.30
C VAL A 131 -29.46 -21.05 -27.47
N GLU A 132 -30.37 -21.81 -28.07
CA GLU A 132 -31.70 -22.17 -27.57
C GLU A 132 -31.66 -22.82 -26.17
N ALA A 133 -32.62 -22.44 -25.32
CA ALA A 133 -32.96 -23.12 -24.07
C ALA A 133 -34.03 -24.20 -24.33
N PRO A 134 -34.06 -25.29 -23.55
CA PRO A 134 -35.09 -25.39 -22.49
C PRO A 134 -34.69 -26.29 -21.29
N PRO A 135 -35.50 -26.41 -20.21
CA PRO A 135 -36.36 -25.44 -19.54
C PRO A 135 -36.01 -25.26 -18.04
N VAL A 136 -36.66 -24.26 -17.46
CA VAL A 136 -36.67 -23.80 -16.07
C VAL A 136 -36.85 -24.88 -14.97
N THR A 137 -36.12 -24.72 -13.87
CA THR A 137 -36.60 -25.04 -12.51
C THR A 137 -36.24 -23.89 -11.56
N ALA A 138 -37.19 -23.56 -10.70
CA ALA A 138 -37.27 -22.28 -10.02
C ALA A 138 -36.40 -22.15 -8.76
N ALA A 139 -35.99 -20.89 -8.53
CA ALA A 139 -35.78 -20.23 -7.25
C ALA A 139 -34.70 -20.75 -6.29
N GLN A 140 -33.65 -19.94 -6.10
CA GLN A 140 -33.38 -19.27 -4.82
C GLN A 140 -32.26 -18.22 -5.00
N THR A 141 -32.64 -16.94 -4.91
CA THR A 141 -31.71 -15.83 -4.71
C THR A 141 -31.04 -16.00 -3.34
N THR A 142 -29.76 -16.33 -3.35
CA THR A 142 -28.90 -16.15 -2.18
C THR A 142 -27.81 -15.17 -2.61
N GLU A 143 -27.79 -14.00 -1.98
CA GLU A 143 -26.74 -13.00 -2.14
C GLU A 143 -25.38 -13.67 -1.92
N ALA A 144 -24.57 -13.73 -2.97
CA ALA A 144 -23.20 -14.20 -2.88
C ALA A 144 -22.41 -13.23 -1.99
N ARG A 145 -22.09 -13.68 -0.76
CA ARG A 145 -21.03 -13.10 0.04
C ARG A 145 -19.77 -13.04 -0.82
N PRO A 146 -19.00 -11.92 -0.81
CA PRO A 146 -17.76 -11.85 -1.55
C PRO A 146 -16.86 -13.02 -1.13
N ALA A 147 -16.37 -13.76 -2.12
CA ALA A 147 -15.67 -15.02 -1.93
C ALA A 147 -14.48 -14.83 -0.99
N GLU A 148 -14.49 -15.55 0.14
CA GLU A 148 -13.51 -15.45 1.23
C GLU A 148 -12.05 -15.64 0.76
N GLY A 149 -11.84 -16.28 -0.40
CA GLY A 149 -10.52 -16.46 -1.02
C GLY A 149 -9.86 -15.20 -1.59
N GLU A 150 -10.58 -14.11 -1.87
CA GLU A 150 -9.97 -12.90 -2.44
C GLU A 150 -9.12 -12.11 -1.43
N ALA A 151 -9.53 -12.12 -0.16
CA ALA A 151 -8.80 -11.41 0.90
C ALA A 151 -7.39 -12.00 1.15
N TYR A 152 -7.24 -13.31 0.93
CA TYR A 152 -5.99 -14.03 1.20
C TYR A 152 -5.03 -14.07 0.01
N ARG A 153 -5.48 -13.74 -1.22
CA ARG A 153 -4.62 -13.68 -2.42
C ARG A 153 -3.50 -12.64 -2.31
N VAL A 154 -3.80 -11.45 -1.80
CA VAL A 154 -2.80 -10.37 -1.68
C VAL A 154 -1.72 -10.73 -0.65
N VAL A 155 -2.13 -11.37 0.45
CA VAL A 155 -1.22 -11.82 1.52
C VAL A 155 -0.37 -13.00 1.05
N SER A 156 -0.97 -13.95 0.32
CA SER A 156 -0.30 -15.10 -0.30
C SER A 156 0.91 -14.68 -1.14
N MET A 157 0.77 -13.65 -1.99
CA MET A 157 1.87 -13.13 -2.80
C MET A 157 3.03 -12.54 -1.97
N LEU A 158 2.73 -12.02 -0.78
CA LEU A 158 3.72 -11.36 0.08
C LEU A 158 4.54 -12.36 0.90
N VAL A 159 3.93 -13.48 1.32
CA VAL A 159 4.56 -14.46 2.22
C VAL A 159 5.00 -15.75 1.51
N GLY A 160 4.65 -15.93 0.23
CA GLY A 160 4.99 -17.12 -0.54
C GLY A 160 4.22 -18.38 -0.14
N LEU A 161 3.05 -18.23 0.50
CA LEU A 161 2.17 -19.33 0.92
C LEU A 161 0.91 -19.38 0.03
N THR A 162 0.26 -20.54 -0.06
CA THR A 162 -1.04 -20.65 -0.76
C THR A 162 -2.13 -19.86 -0.01
N PRO A 163 -3.15 -19.31 -0.70
CA PRO A 163 -4.27 -18.65 -0.04
C PRO A 163 -4.94 -19.51 1.05
N GLU A 164 -5.01 -20.81 0.82
CA GLU A 164 -5.55 -21.81 1.75
C GLU A 164 -4.66 -21.98 3.00
N GLU A 165 -3.33 -21.97 2.84
CA GLU A 165 -2.38 -21.97 3.96
C GLU A 165 -2.53 -20.71 4.82
N VAL A 166 -2.64 -19.55 4.17
CA VAL A 166 -2.79 -18.25 4.86
C VAL A 166 -4.09 -18.25 5.66
N GLU A 167 -5.17 -18.74 5.05
CA GLU A 167 -6.46 -18.84 5.70
C GLU A 167 -6.44 -19.78 6.91
N ARG A 168 -5.77 -20.94 6.80
CA ARG A 168 -5.58 -21.87 7.92
C ARG A 168 -4.83 -21.21 9.08
N GLN A 169 -3.73 -20.54 8.80
CA GLN A 169 -2.93 -19.85 9.84
C GLN A 169 -3.71 -18.73 10.53
N VAL A 170 -4.52 -17.98 9.78
CA VAL A 170 -5.39 -16.94 10.35
C VAL A 170 -6.44 -17.54 11.28
N ARG A 171 -7.04 -18.68 10.93
CA ARG A 171 -8.00 -19.38 11.80
C ARG A 171 -7.34 -19.86 13.10
N GLU A 172 -6.17 -20.50 13.01
CA GLU A 172 -5.42 -20.97 14.19
C GLU A 172 -5.06 -19.80 15.12
N LEU A 173 -4.60 -18.66 14.58
CA LEU A 173 -4.31 -17.47 15.37
C LEU A 173 -5.54 -16.87 16.04
N LEU A 174 -6.69 -16.86 15.35
CA LEU A 174 -7.94 -16.37 15.92
C LEU A 174 -8.45 -17.26 17.06
N GLU A 175 -8.25 -18.57 16.96
CA GLU A 175 -8.57 -19.52 18.03
C GLU A 175 -7.66 -19.34 19.24
N ALA A 176 -6.34 -19.28 19.02
CA ALA A 176 -5.37 -19.01 20.08
C ALA A 176 -5.65 -17.67 20.81
N ALA A 177 -6.01 -16.62 20.04
CA ALA A 177 -6.38 -15.33 20.61
C ALA A 177 -7.68 -15.38 21.43
N ARG A 178 -8.65 -16.22 21.03
CA ARG A 178 -9.88 -16.44 21.80
C ARG A 178 -9.59 -17.18 23.10
N GLU A 179 -8.74 -18.20 23.08
CA GLU A 179 -8.34 -18.94 24.28
C GLU A 179 -7.60 -18.06 25.29
N LEU A 180 -6.64 -17.26 24.82
CA LEU A 180 -5.95 -16.27 25.66
C LEU A 180 -6.91 -15.28 26.32
N ARG A 181 -7.90 -14.77 25.56
CA ARG A 181 -8.91 -13.87 26.13
C ARG A 181 -9.79 -14.55 27.17
N ARG A 182 -10.14 -15.83 26.98
CA ARG A 182 -10.89 -16.60 28.00
C ARG A 182 -10.05 -16.82 29.26
N ALA A 183 -8.76 -17.14 29.11
CA ALA A 183 -7.85 -17.33 30.24
C ALA A 183 -7.59 -16.02 31.03
N GLN A 184 -7.57 -14.87 30.34
CA GLN A 184 -7.40 -13.56 30.97
C GLN A 184 -8.69 -13.01 31.61
N GLY A 185 -9.87 -13.40 31.12
CA GLY A 185 -11.16 -13.02 31.70
C GLY A 185 -11.66 -13.92 32.84
N ALA A 186 -10.95 -15.00 33.14
CA ALA A 186 -11.26 -15.93 34.23
C ALA A 186 -10.39 -15.69 35.49
N ARG A 187 -9.66 -14.57 35.55
CA ARG A 187 -8.87 -14.11 36.71
C ARG A 187 -9.49 -12.88 37.34
#